data_AF-A0A6Q2XQD2-F1
#
_entry.id   AF-A0A6Q2XQD2-F1
#
_cell.length_a   1.000
_cell.length_b   1.000
_cell.length_c   1.000
_cell.angle_alpha   90.00
_cell.angle_beta   90.00
_cell.angle_gamma   90.00
#
_symmetry.space_group_name_H-M   'P 1'
#
loop_
_entity.id
_entity.type
_entity.pdbx_description
1 polymer ?
#
loop_
_entity_poly.entity_id
_entity_poly.type
_entity_poly.pdbx_seq_one_letter_code
_entity_poly.pdbx_strand_id
1 'polypeptide(L)'
;MFKGVKEHFTDRLYVESATLTEYERFIQLELKISPVIMDPFDARSPREALELVSNLLGCSLTSSEVATYLDKNDELKHLREQFMIPQVAELPSTDLKLVDGTKECIYFAGNSLGLQPKMAKTYIEEELDKWAKTGVHGHVHGTRPWTWAENTIEELMANIVGAKGAEVALMNGLTVNLHLLLLSFYKPTAKRHKVLIEDKAFPSDHYAVESQIQFRGYDPKRSMLIMKPRPGEEVLRTEDILETIDKEGDSIAVVLFSGVQYYTGQLFDMAAITKAGQQKYVNSGAGGLAGAFIHEKNAHSVKPALLGWWGHDLTTRFQMDNKMDLLPGIGGYRLSNQPVLLVCPLQASLEVKYIWTGHPLEEE
;
A
#
# COMPACT_ATOMS: atom_id res chain seq x y z
N MET A 1 13.23 -51.30 31.30
CA MET A 1 13.58 -52.42 32.20
C MET A 1 13.58 -53.68 31.34
N PHE A 2 14.78 -54.20 31.02
CA PHE A 2 15.20 -55.54 30.53
C PHE A 2 14.17 -56.45 29.79
N LYS A 3 14.47 -57.24 28.74
CA LYS A 3 15.71 -57.89 28.26
C LYS A 3 15.37 -58.72 27.00
N GLY A 4 16.39 -59.05 26.20
CA GLY A 4 16.45 -60.21 25.31
C GLY A 4 16.47 -59.82 23.83
N VAL A 5 17.44 -60.20 23.00
CA VAL A 5 18.27 -61.42 22.99
C VAL A 5 19.60 -61.14 22.25
N LYS A 6 20.72 -61.38 22.96
CA LYS A 6 22.07 -61.73 22.47
C LYS A 6 22.04 -63.19 21.99
N GLU A 7 22.88 -63.77 21.15
CA GLU A 7 24.20 -63.54 20.54
C GLU A 7 24.41 -64.79 19.64
N HIS A 8 25.27 -64.73 18.63
CA HIS A 8 26.07 -65.84 18.03
C HIS A 8 26.69 -65.26 16.74
N PHE A 9 28.00 -65.26 16.45
CA PHE A 9 29.13 -66.11 16.81
C PHE A 9 30.44 -65.30 16.83
N THR A 10 31.35 -65.65 17.76
CA THR A 10 32.82 -65.50 17.64
C THR A 10 33.34 -66.63 16.72
N ASP A 11 34.39 -66.54 15.90
CA ASP A 11 35.79 -66.20 16.21
C ASP A 11 36.61 -66.09 14.90
N ARG A 12 37.58 -65.17 14.92
CA ARG A 12 38.95 -65.21 14.34
C ARG A 12 39.15 -65.38 12.81
N LEU A 13 39.82 -64.39 12.22
CA LEU A 13 41.16 -64.55 11.62
C LEU A 13 41.89 -63.20 11.50
N TYR A 14 43.22 -63.28 11.61
CA TYR A 14 44.18 -62.20 11.83
C TYR A 14 44.50 -61.36 10.58
N VAL A 15 44.57 -60.04 10.79
CA VAL A 15 45.51 -59.02 10.29
C VAL A 15 46.13 -59.20 8.90
N GLU A 16 45.81 -58.29 7.98
CA GLU A 16 46.81 -57.63 7.13
C GLU A 16 46.33 -56.24 6.69
N SER A 17 47.26 -55.29 6.72
CA SER A 17 47.07 -53.86 6.46
C SER A 17 46.73 -53.55 5.00
N ALA A 18 45.59 -52.89 4.76
CA ALA A 18 45.32 -52.21 3.49
C ALA A 18 44.46 -50.95 3.73
N THR A 19 45.15 -49.81 3.77
CA THR A 19 44.76 -48.45 3.33
C THR A 19 43.27 -48.05 3.27
N LEU A 20 42.93 -47.07 4.12
CA LEU A 20 41.80 -46.13 4.05
C LEU A 20 41.72 -45.36 2.70
N THR A 21 41.37 -46.00 1.57
CA THR A 21 41.39 -45.27 0.28
C THR A 21 40.23 -45.48 -0.68
N GLU A 22 39.20 -46.26 -0.34
CA GLU A 22 38.02 -46.40 -1.22
C GLU A 22 36.72 -45.90 -0.61
N TYR A 23 36.52 -46.04 0.70
CA TYR A 23 35.30 -45.54 1.37
C TYR A 23 35.26 -44.00 1.48
N GLU A 24 36.42 -43.36 1.73
CA GLU A 24 36.55 -41.90 1.73
C GLU A 24 36.47 -41.30 0.32
N ARG A 25 36.90 -42.05 -0.71
CA ARG A 25 36.71 -41.65 -2.11
C ARG A 25 35.25 -41.74 -2.53
N PHE A 26 34.48 -42.69 -2.02
CA PHE A 26 33.05 -42.79 -2.33
C PHE A 26 32.25 -41.63 -1.72
N ILE A 27 32.59 -41.23 -0.48
CA ILE A 27 31.99 -40.06 0.17
C ILE A 27 32.45 -38.75 -0.51
N GLN A 28 33.69 -38.66 -1.02
CA GLN A 28 34.13 -37.49 -1.79
C GLN A 28 33.60 -37.46 -3.24
N LEU A 29 33.22 -38.59 -3.85
CA LEU A 29 32.65 -38.62 -5.20
C LEU A 29 31.14 -38.30 -5.22
N GLU A 30 30.38 -38.65 -4.18
CA GLU A 30 28.96 -38.27 -4.05
C GLU A 30 28.75 -36.91 -3.37
N LEU A 31 29.72 -36.41 -2.62
CA LEU A 31 29.81 -34.99 -2.24
C LEU A 31 30.56 -34.19 -3.30
N LYS A 32 30.12 -34.30 -4.57
CA LYS A 32 30.06 -33.09 -5.39
C LYS A 32 29.08 -32.19 -4.65
N ILE A 33 29.61 -31.37 -3.75
CA ILE A 33 28.95 -30.16 -3.29
C ILE A 33 28.75 -29.38 -4.59
N SER A 34 27.62 -29.64 -5.26
CA SER A 34 27.00 -28.64 -6.11
C SER A 34 27.02 -27.42 -5.22
N PRO A 35 27.70 -26.32 -5.62
CA PRO A 35 27.62 -25.10 -4.83
C PRO A 35 26.13 -24.93 -4.57
N VAL A 36 25.73 -24.79 -3.31
CA VAL A 36 24.34 -24.45 -3.00
C VAL A 36 24.14 -23.16 -3.76
N ILE A 37 23.51 -23.25 -4.94
CA ILE A 37 23.21 -22.10 -5.77
C ILE A 37 22.13 -21.43 -4.95
N MET A 38 22.58 -20.48 -4.12
CA MET A 38 21.69 -19.64 -3.36
C MET A 38 20.74 -19.03 -4.40
N ASP A 39 19.44 -19.22 -4.19
CA ASP A 39 18.45 -18.60 -5.05
C ASP A 39 18.73 -17.09 -5.04
N PRO A 40 18.99 -16.46 -6.22
CA PRO A 40 19.22 -15.03 -6.26
C PRO A 40 18.07 -14.21 -5.65
N PHE A 41 16.86 -14.77 -5.55
CA PHE A 41 15.71 -14.16 -4.90
C PHE A 41 15.70 -14.30 -3.36
N ASP A 42 16.54 -15.16 -2.78
CA ASP A 42 16.79 -15.27 -1.34
C ASP A 42 17.93 -14.35 -0.85
N ALA A 43 18.48 -13.50 -1.73
CA ALA A 43 19.61 -12.62 -1.42
C ALA A 43 19.26 -11.57 -0.34
N ARG A 44 20.26 -11.14 0.44
CA ARG A 44 20.05 -10.19 1.55
C ARG A 44 19.92 -8.74 1.07
N SER A 45 20.24 -8.47 -0.19
CA SER A 45 20.09 -7.15 -0.80
C SER A 45 19.91 -7.26 -2.32
N PRO A 46 19.30 -6.25 -2.98
CA PRO A 46 19.20 -6.20 -4.44
C PRO A 46 20.56 -6.29 -5.13
N ARG A 47 21.62 -5.68 -4.56
CA ARG A 47 22.96 -5.75 -5.13
C ARG A 47 23.51 -7.17 -5.12
N GLU A 48 23.36 -7.86 -4.00
CA GLU A 48 23.79 -9.27 -3.86
C GLU A 48 23.02 -10.17 -4.85
N ALA A 49 21.70 -9.94 -5.02
CA ALA A 49 20.89 -10.65 -6.02
C ALA A 49 21.47 -10.48 -7.44
N LEU A 50 21.77 -9.24 -7.84
CA LEU A 50 22.36 -8.95 -9.15
C LEU A 50 23.73 -9.61 -9.33
N GLU A 51 24.58 -9.59 -8.31
CA GLU A 51 25.91 -10.21 -8.32
C GLU A 51 25.80 -11.75 -8.45
N LEU A 52 24.83 -12.37 -7.78
CA LEU A 52 24.55 -13.81 -7.90
C LEU A 52 24.09 -14.18 -9.32
N VAL A 53 23.14 -13.44 -9.91
CA VAL A 53 22.68 -13.68 -11.29
C VAL A 53 23.82 -13.49 -12.29
N SER A 54 24.60 -12.41 -12.15
CA SER A 54 25.75 -12.13 -13.01
C SER A 54 26.78 -13.26 -12.99
N ASN A 55 27.12 -13.77 -11.80
CA ASN A 55 28.02 -14.92 -11.64
C ASN A 55 27.44 -16.21 -12.24
N LEU A 56 26.14 -16.46 -12.04
CA LEU A 56 25.44 -17.62 -12.59
C LEU A 56 25.47 -17.64 -14.13
N LEU A 57 25.30 -16.47 -14.74
CA LEU A 57 25.30 -16.32 -16.20
C LEU A 57 26.71 -16.20 -16.80
N GLY A 58 27.74 -15.98 -15.97
CA GLY A 58 29.10 -15.74 -16.43
C GLY A 58 29.26 -14.44 -17.23
N CYS A 59 28.44 -13.43 -16.94
CA CYS A 59 28.43 -12.14 -17.64
C CYS A 59 28.63 -10.96 -16.69
N SER A 60 28.81 -9.75 -17.22
CA SER A 60 28.94 -8.53 -16.40
C SER A 60 27.64 -8.23 -15.65
N LEU A 61 27.76 -7.64 -14.46
CA LEU A 61 26.64 -7.17 -13.63
C LEU A 61 25.67 -6.25 -14.40
N THR A 62 26.20 -5.47 -15.34
CA THR A 62 25.45 -4.50 -16.14
C THR A 62 25.00 -5.06 -17.50
N SER A 63 25.12 -6.38 -17.71
CA SER A 63 24.68 -7.04 -18.95
C SER A 63 23.15 -7.07 -19.03
N SER A 64 22.59 -6.90 -20.23
CA SER A 64 21.14 -7.07 -20.46
C SER A 64 20.66 -8.50 -20.18
N GLU A 65 21.57 -9.48 -20.20
CA GLU A 65 21.27 -10.87 -19.85
C GLU A 65 20.83 -11.02 -18.39
N VAL A 66 21.38 -10.21 -17.49
CA VAL A 66 20.97 -10.19 -16.07
C VAL A 66 19.51 -9.74 -15.96
N ALA A 67 19.13 -8.66 -16.64
CA ALA A 67 17.74 -8.18 -16.67
C ALA A 67 16.79 -9.23 -17.30
N THR A 68 17.19 -9.84 -18.42
CA THR A 68 16.39 -10.88 -19.08
C THR A 68 16.18 -12.10 -18.19
N TYR A 69 17.20 -12.50 -17.41
CA TYR A 69 17.05 -13.57 -16.43
C TYR A 69 16.06 -13.19 -15.33
N LEU A 70 16.16 -11.98 -14.78
CA LEU A 70 15.23 -11.51 -13.74
C LEU A 70 13.79 -11.47 -14.26
N ASP A 71 13.54 -10.91 -15.45
CA ASP A 71 12.21 -10.87 -16.07
C ASP A 71 11.65 -12.27 -16.31
N LYS A 72 12.48 -13.23 -16.73
CA LYS A 72 12.05 -14.60 -16.98
C LYS A 72 11.60 -15.31 -15.70
N ASN A 73 12.26 -15.02 -14.58
CA ASN A 73 12.02 -15.65 -13.29
C ASN A 73 11.14 -14.79 -12.35
N ASP A 74 10.63 -13.65 -12.81
CA ASP A 74 9.62 -12.87 -12.10
C ASP A 74 8.27 -13.60 -12.12
N GLU A 75 7.82 -14.04 -10.95
CA GLU A 75 6.51 -14.68 -10.76
C GLU A 75 5.34 -13.74 -11.11
N LEU A 76 5.57 -12.43 -11.06
CA LEU A 76 4.56 -11.38 -11.27
C LEU A 76 4.50 -10.87 -12.71
N LYS A 77 5.38 -11.32 -13.60
CA LYS A 77 5.48 -10.82 -14.98
C LYS A 77 4.16 -10.85 -15.74
N HIS A 78 3.31 -11.83 -15.44
CA HIS A 78 2.00 -12.02 -16.06
C HIS A 78 1.04 -10.86 -15.75
N LEU A 79 1.20 -10.15 -14.63
CA LEU A 79 0.39 -8.99 -14.27
C LEU A 79 0.59 -7.81 -15.24
N ARG A 80 1.76 -7.73 -15.89
CA ARG A 80 2.03 -6.71 -16.93
C ARG A 80 0.99 -6.76 -18.04
N GLU A 81 0.49 -7.96 -18.36
CA GLU A 81 -0.52 -8.17 -19.39
C GLU A 81 -1.89 -7.62 -19.01
N GLN A 82 -2.11 -7.24 -17.74
CA GLN A 82 -3.37 -6.67 -17.25
C GLN A 82 -3.46 -5.15 -17.46
N PHE A 83 -2.41 -4.50 -17.97
CA PHE A 83 -2.36 -3.06 -18.16
C PHE A 83 -2.28 -2.67 -19.64
N MET A 84 -2.79 -1.47 -19.94
CA MET A 84 -2.60 -0.81 -21.23
C MET A 84 -1.30 0.00 -21.18
N ILE A 85 -0.24 -0.46 -21.85
CA ILE A 85 1.04 0.24 -21.94
C ILE A 85 1.06 1.08 -23.22
N PRO A 86 1.31 2.40 -23.15
CA PRO A 86 1.37 3.25 -24.35
C PRO A 86 2.48 2.83 -25.31
N GLN A 87 2.22 2.97 -26.61
CA GLN A 87 3.24 2.80 -27.64
C GLN A 87 4.10 4.08 -27.74
N VAL A 88 5.38 3.93 -28.04
CA VAL A 88 6.32 5.06 -28.17
C VAL A 88 5.83 6.08 -29.21
N ALA A 89 5.25 5.60 -30.32
CA ALA A 89 4.71 6.47 -31.37
C ALA A 89 3.51 7.33 -30.95
N GLU A 90 2.80 6.94 -29.89
CA GLU A 90 1.63 7.68 -29.39
C GLU A 90 2.00 8.75 -28.36
N LEU A 91 3.22 8.70 -27.82
CA LEU A 91 3.67 9.64 -26.80
C LEU A 91 3.94 11.03 -27.41
N PRO A 92 3.46 12.10 -26.75
CA PRO A 92 3.80 13.46 -27.14
C PRO A 92 5.33 13.69 -27.06
N SER A 93 5.87 14.48 -27.98
CA SER A 93 7.28 14.89 -28.01
C SER A 93 8.30 13.77 -28.33
N THR A 94 7.84 12.61 -28.82
CA THR A 94 8.73 11.54 -29.31
C THR A 94 9.41 11.93 -30.62
N ASP A 95 10.75 11.86 -30.67
CA ASP A 95 11.49 11.91 -31.93
C ASP A 95 11.69 10.49 -32.50
N LEU A 96 10.83 10.11 -33.44
CA LEU A 96 10.85 8.81 -34.10
C LEU A 96 12.10 8.55 -34.96
N LYS A 97 12.99 9.55 -35.13
CA LYS A 97 14.30 9.32 -35.73
C LYS A 97 15.28 8.66 -34.76
N LEU A 98 15.03 8.79 -33.46
CA LEU A 98 15.90 8.29 -32.39
C LEU A 98 15.40 6.99 -31.76
N VAL A 99 14.11 6.68 -31.91
CA VAL A 99 13.47 5.55 -31.25
C VAL A 99 12.55 4.76 -32.18
N ASP A 100 12.42 3.48 -31.90
CA ASP A 100 11.49 2.59 -32.60
C ASP A 100 10.07 2.80 -32.09
N GLY A 101 9.24 3.45 -32.90
CA GLY A 101 7.85 3.77 -32.58
C GLY A 101 6.93 2.56 -32.39
N THR A 102 7.36 1.36 -32.84
CA THR A 102 6.56 0.12 -32.70
C THR A 102 6.68 -0.53 -31.33
N LYS A 103 7.56 -0.02 -30.47
CA LYS A 103 7.78 -0.53 -29.12
C LYS A 103 6.86 0.13 -28.12
N GLU A 104 6.55 -0.61 -27.06
CA GLU A 104 5.97 -0.07 -25.85
C GLU A 104 6.94 0.93 -25.19
N CYS A 105 6.39 1.97 -24.56
CA CYS A 105 7.20 2.94 -23.85
C CYS A 105 7.75 2.40 -22.53
N ILE A 106 8.87 3.00 -22.09
CA ILE A 106 9.39 2.78 -20.73
C ILE A 106 8.69 3.78 -19.80
N TYR A 107 7.63 3.32 -19.14
CA TYR A 107 6.75 4.18 -18.34
C TYR A 107 7.15 4.24 -16.86
N PHE A 108 8.05 5.16 -16.50
CA PHE A 108 8.48 5.41 -15.11
C PHE A 108 7.76 6.60 -14.46
N ALA A 109 6.46 6.74 -14.72
CA ALA A 109 5.60 7.79 -14.14
C ALA A 109 4.37 7.23 -13.39
N GLY A 110 4.36 5.92 -13.10
CA GLY A 110 3.25 5.23 -12.43
C GLY A 110 2.94 5.74 -11.02
N ASN A 111 3.89 6.38 -10.36
CA ASN A 111 3.72 7.04 -9.06
C ASN A 111 2.88 8.33 -9.12
N SER A 112 2.79 8.96 -10.30
CA SER A 112 1.93 10.13 -10.51
C SER A 112 0.60 9.74 -11.15
N LEU A 113 0.64 8.92 -12.20
CA LEU A 113 -0.53 8.39 -12.87
C LEU A 113 -0.29 6.93 -13.22
N GLY A 114 -0.99 6.02 -12.55
CA GLY A 114 -0.90 4.59 -12.86
C GLY A 114 -1.40 4.29 -14.27
N LEU A 115 -0.84 3.25 -14.90
CA LEU A 115 -1.35 2.73 -16.16
C LEU A 115 -2.78 2.21 -15.99
N GLN A 116 -3.58 2.33 -17.05
CA GLN A 116 -4.96 1.88 -17.04
C GLN A 116 -5.04 0.34 -17.01
N PRO A 117 -5.76 -0.27 -16.03
CA PRO A 117 -6.09 -1.69 -16.09
C PRO A 117 -7.03 -1.98 -17.27
N LYS A 118 -6.80 -3.08 -17.99
CA LYS A 118 -7.61 -3.45 -19.18
C LYS A 118 -9.10 -3.56 -18.84
N MET A 119 -9.43 -4.11 -17.67
CA MET A 119 -10.81 -4.30 -17.21
C MET A 119 -11.56 -3.02 -16.86
N ALA A 120 -10.87 -1.89 -16.68
CA ALA A 120 -11.51 -0.63 -16.28
C ALA A 120 -12.60 -0.19 -17.27
N LYS A 121 -12.37 -0.40 -18.58
CA LYS A 121 -13.35 -0.08 -19.62
C LYS A 121 -14.58 -0.98 -19.52
N THR A 122 -14.37 -2.29 -19.40
CA THR A 122 -15.43 -3.30 -19.27
C THR A 122 -16.36 -2.99 -18.09
N TYR A 123 -15.80 -2.69 -16.92
CA TYR A 123 -16.61 -2.38 -15.73
C TYR A 123 -17.41 -1.09 -15.87
N ILE A 124 -16.87 -0.08 -16.55
CA ILE A 124 -17.63 1.14 -16.86
C ILE A 124 -18.78 0.80 -17.82
N GLU A 125 -18.53 0.02 -18.87
CA GLU A 125 -19.54 -0.38 -19.85
C GLU A 125 -20.67 -1.19 -19.20
N GLU A 126 -20.37 -2.12 -18.27
CA GLU A 126 -21.36 -2.87 -17.50
C GLU A 126 -22.33 -1.94 -16.74
N GLU A 127 -21.81 -0.91 -16.07
CA GLU A 127 -22.63 0.02 -15.29
C GLU A 127 -23.41 1.01 -16.16
N LEU A 128 -22.84 1.45 -17.28
CA LEU A 128 -23.56 2.24 -18.29
C LEU A 128 -24.71 1.45 -18.92
N ASP A 129 -24.46 0.17 -19.25
CA ASP A 129 -25.47 -0.75 -19.76
C ASP A 129 -26.59 -0.98 -18.74
N LYS A 130 -26.23 -1.22 -17.47
CA LYS A 130 -27.20 -1.38 -16.39
C LYS A 130 -28.05 -0.13 -16.25
N TRP A 131 -27.44 1.05 -16.31
CA TRP A 131 -28.17 2.32 -16.26
C TRP A 131 -29.15 2.45 -17.42
N ALA A 132 -28.71 2.19 -18.65
CA ALA A 132 -29.58 2.25 -19.83
C ALA A 132 -30.74 1.24 -19.78
N LYS A 133 -30.49 0.02 -19.27
CA LYS A 133 -31.47 -1.07 -19.26
C LYS A 133 -32.47 -0.97 -18.09
N THR A 134 -32.01 -0.52 -16.92
CA THR A 134 -32.79 -0.68 -15.67
C THR A 134 -33.07 0.64 -14.95
N GLY A 135 -32.45 1.75 -15.36
CA GLY A 135 -32.66 3.07 -14.75
C GLY A 135 -32.44 3.02 -13.23
N VAL A 136 -33.43 3.50 -12.47
CA VAL A 136 -33.39 3.56 -11.01
C VAL A 136 -33.20 2.20 -10.33
N HIS A 137 -33.60 1.10 -10.98
CA HIS A 137 -33.44 -0.25 -10.43
C HIS A 137 -31.97 -0.67 -10.28
N GLY A 138 -31.05 -0.02 -11.00
CA GLY A 138 -29.60 -0.21 -10.82
C GLY A 138 -29.08 0.13 -9.41
N HIS A 139 -29.86 0.88 -8.61
CA HIS A 139 -29.50 1.16 -7.22
C HIS A 139 -29.40 -0.07 -6.33
N VAL A 140 -30.18 -1.12 -6.60
CA VAL A 140 -30.31 -2.30 -5.72
C VAL A 140 -30.08 -3.63 -6.44
N HIS A 141 -29.75 -3.60 -7.72
CA HIS A 141 -29.55 -4.80 -8.55
C HIS A 141 -28.22 -4.78 -9.32
N GLY A 142 -27.82 -5.95 -9.81
CA GLY A 142 -26.58 -6.18 -10.56
C GLY A 142 -25.39 -6.49 -9.65
N THR A 143 -24.22 -6.67 -10.26
CA THR A 143 -22.95 -7.02 -9.59
C THR A 143 -22.46 -5.88 -8.66
N ARG A 144 -22.74 -4.62 -9.01
CA ARG A 144 -22.40 -3.44 -8.20
C ARG A 144 -23.64 -2.59 -7.90
N PRO A 145 -24.52 -2.98 -6.96
CA PRO A 145 -25.69 -2.18 -6.62
C PRO A 145 -25.26 -0.78 -6.15
N TRP A 146 -25.72 0.28 -6.82
CA TRP A 146 -25.15 1.64 -6.62
C TRP A 146 -25.35 2.21 -5.22
N THR A 147 -26.22 1.61 -4.41
CA THR A 147 -26.46 2.03 -3.03
C THR A 147 -25.31 1.64 -2.08
N TRP A 148 -24.54 0.61 -2.42
CA TRP A 148 -23.41 0.12 -1.62
C TRP A 148 -22.24 -0.38 -2.49
N ALA A 149 -22.09 0.18 -3.70
CA ALA A 149 -21.09 -0.27 -4.66
C ALA A 149 -19.65 -0.09 -4.13
N GLU A 150 -19.40 0.94 -3.32
CA GLU A 150 -18.12 1.12 -2.65
C GLU A 150 -17.83 0.00 -1.64
N ASN A 151 -18.85 -0.50 -0.95
CA ASN A 151 -18.69 -1.54 0.07
C ASN A 151 -18.26 -2.88 -0.54
N THR A 152 -18.57 -3.13 -1.82
CA THR A 152 -18.18 -4.38 -2.48
C THR A 152 -16.68 -4.49 -2.74
N ILE A 153 -15.94 -3.38 -2.66
CA ILE A 153 -14.50 -3.32 -2.94
C ILE A 153 -13.66 -2.79 -1.76
N GLU A 154 -14.30 -2.53 -0.63
CA GLU A 154 -13.61 -2.03 0.58
C GLU A 154 -12.66 -3.05 1.18
N GLU A 155 -13.02 -4.33 1.17
CA GLU A 155 -12.16 -5.40 1.69
C GLU A 155 -10.85 -5.52 0.88
N LEU A 156 -10.94 -5.32 -0.44
CA LEU A 156 -9.75 -5.29 -1.31
C LEU A 156 -8.80 -4.16 -0.92
N MET A 157 -9.32 -2.98 -0.57
CA MET A 157 -8.51 -1.87 -0.07
C MET A 157 -7.99 -2.14 1.35
N ALA A 158 -8.82 -2.72 2.21
CA ALA A 158 -8.46 -3.03 3.60
C ALA A 158 -7.23 -3.95 3.67
N ASN A 159 -7.14 -4.95 2.79
CA ASN A 159 -5.97 -5.81 2.65
C ASN A 159 -4.69 -5.04 2.26
N ILE A 160 -4.79 -4.02 1.39
CA ILE A 160 -3.65 -3.20 0.97
C ILE A 160 -3.13 -2.34 2.12
N VAL A 161 -4.04 -1.74 2.90
CA VAL A 161 -3.66 -0.83 4.00
C VAL A 161 -3.47 -1.54 5.35
N GLY A 162 -3.69 -2.86 5.40
CA GLY A 162 -3.57 -3.66 6.62
C GLY A 162 -4.62 -3.33 7.69
N ALA A 163 -5.85 -3.06 7.27
CA ALA A 163 -6.97 -2.65 8.13
C ALA A 163 -8.12 -3.66 8.09
N LYS A 164 -9.10 -3.52 8.98
CA LYS A 164 -10.41 -4.19 8.83
C LYS A 164 -11.26 -3.42 7.83
N GLY A 165 -12.15 -4.09 7.10
CA GLY A 165 -13.10 -3.43 6.18
C GLY A 165 -13.90 -2.30 6.84
N ALA A 166 -14.35 -2.48 8.09
CA ALA A 166 -15.08 -1.46 8.86
C ALA A 166 -14.24 -0.22 9.25
N GLU A 167 -12.92 -0.27 9.10
CA GLU A 167 -12.00 0.83 9.35
C GLU A 167 -11.66 1.62 8.08
N VAL A 168 -12.11 1.17 6.90
CA VAL A 168 -11.85 1.81 5.59
C VAL A 168 -13.15 2.33 4.97
N ALA A 169 -13.11 3.52 4.39
CA ALA A 169 -14.18 4.01 3.51
C ALA A 169 -13.60 4.54 2.20
N LEU A 170 -14.15 4.08 1.07
CA LEU A 170 -13.82 4.62 -0.25
C LEU A 170 -14.80 5.73 -0.61
N MET A 171 -14.35 6.99 -0.49
CA MET A 171 -15.24 8.15 -0.71
C MET A 171 -14.50 9.41 -1.15
N ASN A 172 -15.18 10.29 -1.88
CA ASN A 172 -14.69 11.63 -2.25
C ASN A 172 -13.28 11.63 -2.91
N GLY A 173 -12.54 12.74 -2.78
CA GLY A 173 -11.14 12.88 -3.15
C GLY A 173 -10.22 13.03 -1.92
N LEU A 174 -8.90 12.90 -2.12
CA LEU A 174 -7.92 12.77 -1.02
C LEU A 174 -8.00 13.94 -0.04
N THR A 175 -7.85 15.16 -0.56
CA THR A 175 -7.87 16.39 0.24
C THR A 175 -9.21 16.62 0.91
N VAL A 176 -10.32 16.23 0.26
CA VAL A 176 -11.66 16.31 0.88
C VAL A 176 -11.71 15.43 2.12
N ASN A 177 -11.26 14.18 2.03
CA ASN A 177 -11.25 13.29 3.19
C ASN A 177 -10.30 13.76 4.28
N LEU A 178 -9.13 14.29 3.91
CA LEU A 178 -8.22 14.91 4.88
C LEU A 178 -8.94 16.04 5.65
N HIS A 179 -9.71 16.89 4.97
CA HIS A 179 -10.53 17.90 5.65
C HIS A 179 -11.58 17.30 6.57
N LEU A 180 -12.32 16.27 6.15
CA LEU A 180 -13.34 15.61 6.98
C LEU A 180 -12.74 15.03 8.27
N LEU A 181 -11.57 14.41 8.14
CA LEU A 181 -10.81 13.89 9.27
C LEU A 181 -10.30 15.03 10.16
N LEU A 182 -9.65 16.05 9.60
CA LEU A 182 -9.13 17.19 10.39
C LEU A 182 -10.24 17.95 11.13
N LEU A 183 -11.44 18.11 10.54
CA LEU A 183 -12.57 18.71 11.23
C LEU A 183 -12.96 17.96 12.52
N SER A 184 -12.67 16.65 12.57
CA SER A 184 -13.05 15.78 13.68
C SER A 184 -11.88 15.49 14.63
N PHE A 185 -10.64 15.44 14.14
CA PHE A 185 -9.44 15.13 14.92
C PHE A 185 -8.67 16.39 15.38
N TYR A 186 -8.64 17.45 14.58
CA TYR A 186 -8.01 18.72 14.95
C TYR A 186 -8.97 19.57 15.80
N LYS A 187 -8.87 19.38 17.12
CA LYS A 187 -9.61 20.12 18.15
C LYS A 187 -8.65 21.00 18.98
N PRO A 188 -8.14 22.10 18.42
CA PRO A 188 -7.11 22.89 19.07
C PRO A 188 -7.62 23.58 20.34
N THR A 189 -6.72 23.77 21.29
CA THR A 189 -6.89 24.56 22.51
C THR A 189 -5.77 25.59 22.63
N ALA A 190 -5.90 26.58 23.51
CA ALA A 190 -4.87 27.60 23.70
C ALA A 190 -3.47 27.03 24.00
N LYS A 191 -3.38 25.87 24.66
CA LYS A 191 -2.10 25.19 24.96
C LYS A 191 -1.67 24.22 23.86
N ARG A 192 -2.63 23.63 23.15
CA ARG A 192 -2.43 22.50 22.23
C ARG A 192 -3.12 22.78 20.91
N HIS A 193 -2.44 23.44 19.98
CA HIS A 193 -3.01 23.91 18.72
C HIS A 193 -2.13 23.67 17.50
N LYS A 194 -0.90 23.17 17.66
CA LYS A 194 0.00 22.99 16.53
C LYS A 194 -0.36 21.76 15.70
N VAL A 195 -0.14 21.82 14.39
CA VAL A 195 -0.12 20.67 13.49
C VAL A 195 1.31 20.49 13.02
N LEU A 196 1.88 19.32 13.29
CA LEU A 196 3.23 18.96 12.87
C LEU A 196 3.19 18.34 11.46
N ILE A 197 3.91 18.93 10.51
CA ILE A 197 4.02 18.48 9.11
C ILE A 197 5.47 18.50 8.62
N GLU A 198 5.79 17.78 7.55
CA GLU A 198 7.09 17.85 6.86
C GLU A 198 7.25 19.12 6.00
N ASP A 199 8.48 19.61 5.86
CA ASP A 199 8.82 20.67 4.91
C ASP A 199 8.57 20.19 3.48
N LYS A 200 8.06 21.11 2.66
CA LYS A 200 7.59 20.79 1.29
C LYS A 200 6.66 19.57 1.26
N ALA A 201 5.78 19.44 2.25
CA ALA A 201 4.60 18.58 2.12
C ALA A 201 3.89 18.87 0.78
N PHE A 202 3.17 17.88 0.26
CA PHE A 202 2.44 18.07 -0.99
C PHE A 202 1.54 19.31 -0.89
N PRO A 203 1.47 20.19 -1.90
CA PRO A 203 0.85 21.51 -1.74
C PRO A 203 -0.60 21.44 -1.24
N SER A 204 -1.35 20.41 -1.66
CA SER A 204 -2.73 20.26 -1.22
C SER A 204 -2.86 19.96 0.27
N ASP A 205 -1.96 19.18 0.86
CA ASP A 205 -1.92 18.85 2.29
C ASP A 205 -1.52 20.09 3.10
N HIS A 206 -0.54 20.85 2.60
CA HIS A 206 -0.14 22.14 3.19
C HIS A 206 -1.33 23.10 3.28
N TYR A 207 -2.04 23.31 2.17
CA TYR A 207 -3.22 24.18 2.15
C TYR A 207 -4.38 23.63 3.00
N ALA A 208 -4.53 22.31 3.07
CA ALA A 208 -5.54 21.70 3.93
C ALA A 208 -5.28 21.99 5.41
N VAL A 209 -4.03 21.85 5.87
CA VAL A 209 -3.63 22.19 7.24
C VAL A 209 -3.73 23.69 7.49
N GLU A 210 -3.26 24.52 6.56
CA GLU A 210 -3.31 25.98 6.69
C GLU A 210 -4.75 26.47 6.89
N SER A 211 -5.65 26.05 6.02
CA SER A 211 -7.05 26.44 6.05
C SER A 211 -7.78 25.87 7.28
N GLN A 212 -7.44 24.66 7.76
CA GLN A 212 -7.99 24.11 9.00
C GLN A 212 -7.54 24.89 10.24
N ILE A 213 -6.27 25.32 10.29
CA ILE A 213 -5.77 26.19 11.36
C ILE A 213 -6.52 27.53 11.36
N GLN A 214 -6.63 28.17 10.19
CA GLN A 214 -7.35 29.45 10.03
C GLN A 214 -8.83 29.31 10.39
N PHE A 215 -9.48 28.23 9.96
CA PHE A 215 -10.88 27.93 10.26
C PHE A 215 -11.14 27.79 11.76
N ARG A 216 -10.13 27.37 12.54
CA ARG A 216 -10.20 27.30 14.01
C ARG A 216 -9.79 28.60 14.70
N GLY A 217 -9.50 29.67 13.96
CA GLY A 217 -9.14 30.98 14.50
C GLY A 217 -7.69 31.11 14.98
N TYR A 218 -6.80 30.20 14.57
CA TYR A 218 -5.38 30.25 14.91
C TYR A 218 -4.54 30.81 13.74
N ASP A 219 -3.36 31.35 14.06
CA ASP A 219 -2.39 31.82 13.06
C ASP A 219 -1.55 30.64 12.54
N PRO A 220 -1.57 30.33 11.22
CA PRO A 220 -0.71 29.30 10.61
C PRO A 220 0.77 29.48 10.92
N LYS A 221 1.28 30.72 11.00
CA LYS A 221 2.71 30.96 11.29
C LYS A 221 3.13 30.45 12.66
N ARG A 222 2.17 30.33 13.60
CA ARG A 222 2.42 29.85 14.97
C ARG A 222 1.97 28.41 15.20
N SER A 223 1.03 27.94 14.39
CA SER A 223 0.32 26.68 14.61
C SER A 223 0.65 25.62 13.58
N MET A 224 1.37 25.96 12.52
CA MET A 224 1.91 24.97 11.58
C MET A 224 3.39 24.77 11.90
N LEU A 225 3.70 23.65 12.55
CA LEU A 225 5.06 23.28 12.91
C LEU A 225 5.66 22.47 11.76
N ILE A 226 6.58 23.08 11.01
CA ILE A 226 7.15 22.51 9.80
C ILE A 226 8.54 21.93 10.08
N MET A 227 8.69 20.62 9.89
CA MET A 227 9.96 19.90 10.04
C MET A 227 10.85 20.05 8.81
N LYS A 228 12.00 20.68 8.97
CA LYS A 228 12.98 20.88 7.89
C LYS A 228 14.13 19.89 8.01
N PRO A 229 14.70 19.42 6.89
CA PRO A 229 15.94 18.66 6.92
C PRO A 229 17.08 19.51 7.47
N ARG A 230 18.10 18.84 8.00
CA ARG A 230 19.33 19.50 8.46
C ARG A 230 20.01 20.23 7.30
N PRO A 231 20.79 21.29 7.54
CA PRO A 231 21.52 21.98 6.48
C PRO A 231 22.39 21.01 5.66
N GLY A 232 22.19 21.00 4.34
CA GLY A 232 22.89 20.09 3.43
C GLY A 232 22.20 18.74 3.20
N GLU A 233 21.07 18.49 3.85
CA GLU A 233 20.26 17.28 3.67
C GLU A 233 18.94 17.62 2.94
N GLU A 234 18.40 16.64 2.22
CA GLU A 234 17.11 16.75 1.54
C GLU A 234 15.99 15.96 2.24
N VAL A 235 16.38 14.93 2.99
CA VAL A 235 15.48 14.03 3.71
C VAL A 235 15.48 14.33 5.21
N LEU A 236 14.38 14.03 5.89
CA LEU A 236 14.31 14.16 7.35
C LEU A 236 14.91 12.93 8.00
N ARG A 237 15.65 13.09 9.09
CA ARG A 237 16.08 11.96 9.88
C ARG A 237 15.00 11.57 10.88
N THR A 238 14.77 10.26 11.06
CA THR A 238 13.73 9.78 11.99
C THR A 238 14.01 10.30 13.41
N GLU A 239 15.26 10.30 13.85
CA GLU A 239 15.63 10.81 15.17
C GLU A 239 15.23 12.28 15.40
N ASP A 240 15.31 13.13 14.38
CA ASP A 240 14.93 14.55 14.48
C ASP A 240 13.41 14.71 14.60
N ILE A 241 12.65 13.86 13.89
CA ILE A 241 11.18 13.83 13.99
C ILE A 241 10.77 13.42 15.40
N LEU A 242 11.37 12.35 15.94
CA LEU A 242 11.06 11.85 17.28
C LEU A 242 11.46 12.86 18.36
N GLU A 243 12.61 13.52 18.23
CA GLU A 243 13.07 14.56 19.16
C GLU A 243 12.12 15.77 19.16
N THR A 244 11.63 16.20 18.00
CA THR A 244 10.64 17.28 17.92
C THR A 244 9.32 16.89 18.58
N ILE A 245 8.84 15.65 18.36
CA ILE A 245 7.62 15.17 19.02
C ILE A 245 7.79 15.11 20.54
N ASP A 246 8.97 14.73 21.03
CA ASP A 246 9.22 14.71 22.47
C ASP A 246 9.23 16.12 23.07
N LYS A 247 9.92 17.06 22.42
CA LYS A 247 10.06 18.46 22.87
C LYS A 247 8.79 19.31 22.72
N GLU A 248 8.07 19.15 21.61
CA GLU A 248 6.93 19.99 21.20
C GLU A 248 5.59 19.25 21.15
N GLY A 249 5.58 17.97 21.55
CA GLY A 249 4.39 17.31 22.09
C GLY A 249 3.74 18.20 23.17
N ASP A 250 2.66 17.89 23.86
CA ASP A 250 1.93 18.89 24.68
C ASP A 250 1.33 20.09 23.90
N SER A 251 2.03 20.71 22.94
CA SER A 251 1.57 21.83 22.11
C SER A 251 1.04 21.41 20.74
N ILE A 252 1.49 20.24 20.24
CA ILE A 252 0.95 19.61 19.03
C ILE A 252 -0.42 19.01 19.33
N ALA A 253 -1.39 19.23 18.45
CA ALA A 253 -2.71 18.60 18.48
C ALA A 253 -2.80 17.43 17.50
N VAL A 254 -2.16 17.55 16.33
CA VAL A 254 -2.15 16.53 15.27
C VAL A 254 -0.75 16.44 14.67
N VAL A 255 -0.28 15.21 14.45
CA VAL A 255 0.90 14.93 13.60
C VAL A 255 0.36 14.42 12.27
N LEU A 256 0.63 15.15 11.20
CA LEU A 256 0.19 14.82 9.85
C LEU A 256 1.42 14.75 8.93
N PHE A 257 1.83 13.55 8.58
CA PHE A 257 2.94 13.29 7.68
C PHE A 257 2.44 12.48 6.47
N SER A 258 3.05 12.68 5.31
CA SER A 258 2.94 11.70 4.23
C SER A 258 3.52 10.34 4.65
N GLY A 259 3.07 9.24 4.05
CA GLY A 259 3.70 7.93 4.23
C GLY A 259 5.03 7.86 3.46
N VAL A 260 4.98 8.27 2.19
CA VAL A 260 6.14 8.47 1.32
C VAL A 260 6.12 9.92 0.82
N GLN A 261 7.24 10.62 0.94
CA GLN A 261 7.34 12.01 0.50
C GLN A 261 7.42 12.07 -1.04
N TYR A 262 6.52 12.84 -1.66
CA TYR A 262 6.26 12.80 -3.11
C TYR A 262 7.45 13.18 -4.01
N TYR A 263 8.38 13.99 -3.51
CA TYR A 263 9.51 14.52 -4.25
C TYR A 263 10.80 13.75 -3.98
N THR A 264 11.13 13.51 -2.70
CA THR A 264 12.37 12.82 -2.30
C THR A 264 12.26 11.31 -2.39
N GLY A 265 11.03 10.76 -2.43
CA GLY A 265 10.79 9.32 -2.35
C GLY A 265 11.05 8.73 -0.96
N GLN A 266 11.28 9.57 0.06
CA GLN A 266 11.54 9.12 1.42
C GLN A 266 10.32 8.39 2.00
N LEU A 267 10.49 7.13 2.40
CA LEU A 267 9.55 6.40 3.24
C LEU A 267 9.78 6.77 4.71
N PHE A 268 8.75 7.32 5.36
CA PHE A 268 8.82 7.62 6.79
C PHE A 268 8.53 6.39 7.65
N ASP A 269 9.17 6.29 8.82
CA ASP A 269 8.86 5.27 9.82
C ASP A 269 7.53 5.58 10.51
N MET A 270 6.44 5.24 9.82
CA MET A 270 5.07 5.50 10.28
C MET A 270 4.80 4.87 11.66
N ALA A 271 5.39 3.71 11.95
CA ALA A 271 5.21 3.03 13.22
C ALA A 271 5.90 3.78 14.37
N ALA A 272 7.16 4.17 14.21
CA ALA A 272 7.89 4.95 15.21
C ALA A 272 7.27 6.33 15.45
N ILE A 273 6.92 7.05 14.36
CA ILE A 273 6.28 8.38 14.45
C ILE A 273 4.91 8.26 15.11
N THR A 274 4.11 7.26 14.73
CA THR A 274 2.80 7.01 15.35
C THR A 274 2.95 6.66 16.83
N LYS A 275 3.94 5.85 17.21
CA LYS A 275 4.19 5.49 18.62
C LYS A 275 4.63 6.70 19.44
N ALA A 276 5.58 7.50 18.95
CA ALA A 276 6.04 8.71 19.64
C ALA A 276 4.92 9.75 19.75
N GLY A 277 4.13 9.89 18.69
CA GLY A 277 2.89 10.63 18.73
C GLY A 277 1.97 10.06 19.81
N GLN A 278 1.63 8.77 19.77
CA GLN A 278 0.65 8.18 20.67
C GLN A 278 1.07 8.14 22.15
N GLN A 279 2.35 8.07 22.47
CA GLN A 279 2.85 8.29 23.84
C GLN A 279 2.43 9.65 24.41
N LYS A 280 2.07 10.58 23.52
CA LYS A 280 1.51 11.89 23.82
C LYS A 280 0.04 12.04 23.30
N TYR A 281 -0.52 11.13 22.45
CA TYR A 281 -1.69 11.33 21.54
C TYR A 281 -2.53 10.08 21.11
N VAL A 282 -3.52 10.29 20.21
CA VAL A 282 -4.30 9.28 19.48
C VAL A 282 -4.52 9.74 18.01
N ASN A 283 -3.97 9.05 16.99
CA ASN A 283 -4.06 9.43 15.54
C ASN A 283 -4.47 8.25 14.60
N SER A 284 -4.83 8.57 13.34
CA SER A 284 -5.26 7.68 12.22
C SER A 284 -4.54 8.02 10.88
N GLY A 285 -4.18 7.01 10.05
CA GLY A 285 -3.40 7.12 8.77
C GLY A 285 -4.15 6.68 7.47
N ALA A 286 -3.45 6.67 6.30
CA ALA A 286 -3.89 6.89 4.88
C ALA A 286 -4.15 5.63 3.97
N GLY A 287 -4.60 5.64 2.69
CA GLY A 287 -5.08 6.67 1.73
C GLY A 287 -4.89 6.33 0.21
N GLY A 288 -5.96 6.00 -0.55
CA GLY A 288 -5.97 5.82 -2.04
C GLY A 288 -7.39 5.65 -2.64
N LEU A 289 -7.71 6.28 -3.80
CA LEU A 289 -9.08 6.67 -4.29
C LEU A 289 -10.08 6.93 -3.17
N ALA A 290 -10.04 8.18 -2.70
CA ALA A 290 -9.66 8.45 -1.33
C ALA A 290 -10.25 7.50 -0.28
N GLY A 291 -9.55 6.39 -0.08
CA GLY A 291 -9.64 5.60 1.12
C GLY A 291 -9.38 6.52 2.30
N ALA A 292 -10.33 6.62 3.20
CA ALA A 292 -10.11 7.16 4.52
C ALA A 292 -10.05 5.98 5.48
N PHE A 293 -9.13 6.03 6.43
CA PHE A 293 -9.05 5.03 7.48
C PHE A 293 -9.20 5.68 8.86
N ILE A 294 -10.03 5.06 9.71
CA ILE A 294 -10.12 5.37 11.13
C ILE A 294 -10.05 4.07 11.90
N HIS A 295 -9.02 3.92 12.73
CA HIS A 295 -8.88 2.78 13.61
C HIS A 295 -10.11 2.62 14.54
N GLU A 296 -10.62 1.40 14.66
CA GLU A 296 -11.83 1.01 15.39
C GLU A 296 -11.88 1.52 16.84
N LYS A 297 -10.72 1.72 17.48
CA LYS A 297 -10.64 2.32 18.83
C LYS A 297 -11.30 3.70 18.92
N ASN A 298 -11.40 4.40 17.79
CA ASN A 298 -11.99 5.73 17.68
C ASN A 298 -13.47 5.70 17.24
N ALA A 299 -14.05 4.53 16.94
CA ALA A 299 -15.35 4.40 16.28
C ALA A 299 -16.52 5.01 17.06
N HIS A 300 -16.42 5.03 18.40
CA HIS A 300 -17.43 5.57 19.29
C HIS A 300 -17.02 6.90 19.94
N SER A 301 -15.73 7.25 19.97
CA SER A 301 -15.19 8.42 20.67
C SER A 301 -14.95 9.64 19.76
N VAL A 302 -14.69 9.42 18.46
CA VAL A 302 -14.53 10.49 17.48
C VAL A 302 -15.69 10.43 16.49
N LYS A 303 -16.42 11.53 16.36
CA LYS A 303 -17.60 11.63 15.51
C LYS A 303 -17.34 12.60 14.35
N PRO A 304 -17.90 12.34 13.16
CA PRO A 304 -17.81 13.24 12.02
C PRO A 304 -18.37 14.62 12.36
N ALA A 305 -17.64 15.66 11.99
CA ALA A 305 -18.10 17.04 12.13
C ALA A 305 -19.17 17.45 11.11
N LEU A 306 -19.14 16.83 9.92
CA LEU A 306 -20.12 17.01 8.86
C LEU A 306 -20.89 15.71 8.68
N LEU A 307 -22.22 15.80 8.68
CA LEU A 307 -23.10 14.66 8.51
C LEU A 307 -23.71 14.68 7.12
N GLY A 308 -23.88 13.50 6.54
CA GLY A 308 -24.70 13.30 5.35
C GLY A 308 -25.43 11.97 5.43
N TRP A 309 -26.48 11.82 4.62
CA TRP A 309 -27.38 10.66 4.72
C TRP A 309 -26.69 9.32 4.43
N TRP A 310 -25.52 9.32 3.78
CA TRP A 310 -24.77 8.10 3.51
C TRP A 310 -23.98 7.57 4.71
N GLY A 311 -23.83 8.39 5.76
CA GLY A 311 -23.31 7.97 7.06
C GLY A 311 -24.38 7.36 7.97
N HIS A 312 -25.64 7.37 7.54
CA HIS A 312 -26.77 6.73 8.23
C HIS A 312 -26.79 5.23 7.94
N ASP A 313 -27.17 4.41 8.92
CA ASP A 313 -27.31 2.96 8.81
C ASP A 313 -28.17 2.53 7.60
N LEU A 314 -27.63 1.66 6.75
CA LEU A 314 -28.29 1.29 5.49
C LEU A 314 -29.71 0.71 5.71
N THR A 315 -29.95 0.01 6.81
CA THR A 315 -31.24 -0.66 7.10
C THR A 315 -32.37 0.33 7.39
N THR A 316 -32.03 1.54 7.86
CA THR A 316 -32.99 2.59 8.22
C THR A 316 -32.87 3.84 7.34
N ARG A 317 -31.80 3.97 6.54
CA ARG A 317 -31.51 5.14 5.68
C ARG A 317 -32.67 5.57 4.80
N PHE A 318 -33.36 4.62 4.18
CA PHE A 318 -34.46 4.88 3.25
C PHE A 318 -35.83 5.08 3.94
N GLN A 319 -35.88 5.05 5.27
CA GLN A 319 -37.08 5.48 6.02
C GLN A 319 -37.27 7.00 5.95
N MET A 320 -36.18 7.76 5.76
CA MET A 320 -36.20 9.22 5.55
C MET A 320 -36.95 9.99 6.64
N ASP A 321 -36.91 9.53 7.89
CA ASP A 321 -37.60 10.15 9.03
C ASP A 321 -36.82 11.30 9.69
N ASN A 322 -35.66 11.64 9.11
CA ASN A 322 -34.70 12.64 9.59
C ASN A 322 -34.16 12.38 11.01
N LYS A 323 -34.16 11.13 11.48
CA LYS A 323 -33.52 10.73 12.74
C LYS A 323 -32.23 9.97 12.45
N MET A 324 -31.10 10.68 12.49
CA MET A 324 -29.79 10.11 12.14
C MET A 324 -29.44 8.88 13.02
N ASP A 325 -29.37 7.72 12.37
CA ASP A 325 -28.80 6.49 12.94
C ASP A 325 -27.36 6.36 12.43
N LEU A 326 -26.44 7.07 13.10
CA LEU A 326 -25.09 7.28 12.59
C LEU A 326 -24.24 6.00 12.70
N LEU A 327 -23.69 5.56 11.57
CA LEU A 327 -22.73 4.47 11.53
C LEU A 327 -21.50 4.79 12.40
N PRO A 328 -21.00 3.83 13.20
CA PRO A 328 -19.77 4.01 13.96
C PRO A 328 -18.55 4.08 13.03
N GLY A 329 -17.47 4.69 13.51
CA GLY A 329 -16.20 4.71 12.78
C GLY A 329 -16.24 5.49 11.47
N ILE A 330 -15.44 5.06 10.49
CA ILE A 330 -15.28 5.77 9.22
C ILE A 330 -16.56 5.75 8.38
N GLY A 331 -17.42 4.74 8.53
CA GLY A 331 -18.71 4.69 7.82
C GLY A 331 -19.58 5.92 8.06
N GLY A 332 -19.54 6.49 9.27
CA GLY A 332 -20.26 7.72 9.61
C GLY A 332 -19.74 8.99 8.90
N TYR A 333 -18.54 8.96 8.33
CA TYR A 333 -17.95 10.11 7.62
C TYR A 333 -18.39 10.19 6.15
N ARG A 334 -19.15 9.22 5.64
CA ARG A 334 -19.70 9.28 4.29
C ARG A 334 -20.81 10.32 4.22
N LEU A 335 -20.66 11.31 3.34
CA LEU A 335 -21.64 12.38 3.20
C LEU A 335 -22.73 12.03 2.17
N SER A 336 -22.31 11.54 1.01
CA SER A 336 -23.16 11.40 -0.18
C SER A 336 -23.08 9.98 -0.76
N ASN A 337 -23.99 9.69 -1.68
CA ASN A 337 -23.90 8.49 -2.50
C ASN A 337 -22.62 8.49 -3.32
N GLN A 338 -22.01 7.32 -3.49
CA GLN A 338 -20.75 7.20 -4.19
C GLN A 338 -20.96 7.13 -5.71
N PRO A 339 -20.10 7.80 -6.51
CA PRO A 339 -20.19 7.76 -7.96
C PRO A 339 -19.73 6.40 -8.48
N VAL A 340 -20.69 5.54 -8.87
CA VAL A 340 -20.41 4.16 -9.32
C VAL A 340 -19.36 4.08 -10.44
N LEU A 341 -19.33 5.07 -11.35
CA LEU A 341 -18.35 5.08 -12.44
C LEU A 341 -16.90 5.29 -11.96
N LEU A 342 -16.68 5.79 -10.74
CA LEU A 342 -15.35 5.84 -10.11
C LEU A 342 -15.02 4.54 -9.35
N VAL A 343 -16.03 3.82 -8.88
CA VAL A 343 -15.86 2.48 -8.27
C VAL A 343 -15.31 1.50 -9.31
N CYS A 344 -15.78 1.57 -10.55
CA CYS A 344 -15.41 0.64 -11.64
C CYS A 344 -13.90 0.57 -11.92
N PRO A 345 -13.20 1.67 -12.28
CA PRO A 345 -11.76 1.61 -12.54
C PRO A 345 -10.94 1.33 -11.28
N LEU A 346 -11.44 1.71 -10.09
CA LEU A 346 -10.79 1.35 -8.83
C LEU A 346 -10.85 -0.17 -8.60
N GLN A 347 -12.03 -0.78 -8.76
CA GLN A 347 -12.22 -2.22 -8.65
C GLN A 347 -11.26 -2.98 -9.56
N ALA A 348 -11.23 -2.61 -10.85
CA ALA A 348 -10.34 -3.23 -11.83
C ALA A 348 -8.85 -3.12 -11.41
N SER A 349 -8.45 -2.02 -10.75
CA SER A 349 -7.10 -1.89 -10.23
C SER A 349 -6.86 -2.74 -8.98
N LEU A 350 -7.84 -2.84 -8.08
CA LEU A 350 -7.74 -3.56 -6.82
C LEU A 350 -7.72 -5.08 -7.03
N GLU A 351 -8.45 -5.61 -8.01
CA GLU A 351 -8.45 -7.03 -8.34
C GLU A 351 -7.09 -7.51 -8.88
N VAL A 352 -6.42 -6.70 -9.72
CA VAL A 352 -5.04 -7.01 -10.15
C VAL A 352 -4.10 -7.08 -8.95
N LYS A 353 -4.29 -6.21 -7.95
CA LYS A 353 -3.51 -6.22 -6.70
C LYS A 353 -3.88 -7.37 -5.77
N TYR A 354 -5.12 -7.84 -5.82
CA TYR A 354 -5.56 -9.00 -5.06
C TYR A 354 -4.90 -10.29 -5.58
N ILE A 355 -4.81 -10.44 -6.90
CA ILE A 355 -4.03 -11.51 -7.55
C ILE A 355 -2.56 -11.44 -7.10
N TRP A 356 -1.98 -10.23 -7.06
CA TRP A 356 -0.60 -10.02 -6.60
C TRP A 356 -0.35 -10.55 -5.17
N THR A 357 -1.34 -10.49 -4.28
CA THR A 357 -1.24 -11.00 -2.91
C THR A 357 -1.43 -12.52 -2.77
N GLY A 358 -1.53 -13.26 -3.88
CA GLY A 358 -1.62 -14.73 -3.88
C GLY A 358 -3.04 -15.29 -3.73
N HIS A 359 -4.06 -14.46 -3.89
CA HIS A 359 -5.44 -14.92 -3.90
C HIS A 359 -5.94 -15.07 -5.34
N PRO A 360 -6.42 -16.27 -5.76
CA PRO A 360 -7.02 -16.43 -7.08
C PRO A 360 -8.29 -15.56 -7.18
N LEU A 361 -8.54 -14.98 -8.36
CA LEU A 361 -9.88 -14.50 -8.68
C LEU A 361 -10.79 -15.73 -8.71
N GLU A 362 -11.90 -15.69 -7.98
CA GLU A 362 -12.97 -16.67 -8.20
C GLU A 362 -13.44 -16.48 -9.65
N GLU A 363 -13.28 -17.51 -10.48
CA GLU A 363 -13.92 -17.55 -11.80
C GLU A 363 -15.43 -17.63 -11.57
N GLU A 364 -16.16 -16.56 -11.91
CA GLU A 364 -17.63 -16.56 -11.96
C GLU A 364 -18.18 -17.42 -13.11
#